data_AF-A0A2G9T833-F1
#
_entry.id   AF-A0A2G9T833-F1
#
_cell.length_a   1.000
_cell.length_b   1.000
_cell.length_c   1.000
_cell.angle_alpha   90.00
_cell.angle_beta   90.00
_cell.angle_gamma   90.00
#
_symmetry.space_group_name_H-M   'P 1'
#
loop_
_entity.id
_entity.type
_entity.pdbx_description
1 polymer ?
#
loop_
_entity_poly.entity_id
_entity_poly.type
_entity_poly.pdbx_seq_one_letter_code
_entity_poly.pdbx_strand_id
1 'polypeptide(L)' 'EMRRYLTKESSEDPKLRELISLLIYWINEELADLRIVVRNLQEDLYDGQVLQMLMEKLAGIR' A
#
# COMPACT_ATOMS: atom_id res chain seq x y z
N GLU A 1 -1.49 13.27 18.78
CA GLU A 1 -1.00 13.48 17.41
C GLU A 1 -2.19 13.64 16.47
N MET A 2 -2.19 14.63 15.57
CA MET A 2 -3.32 14.88 14.67
C MET A 2 -3.19 13.99 13.44
N ARG A 3 -3.95 12.89 13.39
CA ARG A 3 -4.03 12.04 12.20
C ARG A 3 -4.80 12.80 11.10
N ARG A 4 -4.16 12.96 9.94
CA ARG A 4 -4.81 13.51 8.75
C ARG A 4 -5.41 12.35 7.96
N TYR A 5 -6.72 12.25 7.99
CA TYR A 5 -7.46 11.33 7.15
C TYR A 5 -7.81 12.01 5.83
N LEU A 6 -7.99 11.21 4.79
CA LEU A 6 -8.61 11.68 3.56
C LEU A 6 -9.98 12.25 3.89
N THR A 7 -10.32 13.41 3.33
CA THR A 7 -11.70 13.88 3.40
C THR A 7 -12.58 12.98 2.55
N LYS A 8 -13.89 13.03 2.81
CA LYS A 8 -14.86 12.23 2.05
C LYS A 8 -14.84 12.60 0.56
N GLU A 9 -14.66 13.87 0.24
CA GLU A 9 -14.56 14.34 -1.14
C GLU A 9 -13.32 13.76 -1.83
N SER A 10 -12.17 13.71 -1.13
CA SER A 10 -10.95 13.13 -1.68
C SER A 10 -11.05 11.62 -1.89
N SER A 11 -11.71 10.87 -0.99
CA SER A 11 -11.88 9.42 -1.15
C SER A 11 -12.84 9.03 -2.29
N GLU A 12 -13.64 9.97 -2.76
CA GLU A 12 -14.51 9.82 -3.93
C GLU A 12 -13.84 10.22 -5.25
N ASP A 13 -12.65 10.84 -5.21
CA ASP A 13 -11.90 11.22 -6.41
C ASP A 13 -11.53 9.97 -7.25
N PRO A 14 -11.99 9.88 -8.51
CA PRO A 14 -11.68 8.74 -9.38
C PRO A 14 -10.19 8.50 -9.57
N LYS A 15 -9.37 9.57 -9.63
CA LYS A 15 -7.91 9.47 -9.80
C LYS A 15 -7.26 8.88 -8.56
N LEU A 16 -7.75 9.24 -7.37
CA LEU A 16 -7.25 8.66 -6.13
C LEU A 16 -7.58 7.17 -6.06
N ARG A 17 -8.79 6.77 -6.44
CA ARG A 17 -9.19 5.35 -6.47
C ARG A 17 -8.35 4.55 -7.45
N GLU A 18 -8.11 5.09 -8.65
CA GLU A 18 -7.23 4.48 -9.63
C GLU A 18 -5.81 4.32 -9.10
N LEU A 19 -5.25 5.36 -8.46
CA LEU A 19 -3.93 5.31 -7.84
C LEU A 19 -3.86 4.24 -6.73
N ILE A 20 -4.87 4.17 -5.87
CA ILE A 20 -4.94 3.14 -4.81
C ILE A 20 -4.96 1.75 -5.44
N SER A 21 -5.76 1.51 -6.47
CA SER A 21 -5.81 0.23 -7.18
C SER A 21 -4.48 -0.12 -7.83
N LEU A 22 -3.82 0.84 -8.47
CA LEU A 22 -2.51 0.66 -9.09
C LEU A 22 -1.43 0.30 -8.05
N LEU A 23 -1.42 0.99 -6.91
CA LEU A 23 -0.48 0.71 -5.82
C LEU A 23 -0.72 -0.67 -5.21
N ILE A 24 -1.98 -1.05 -4.97
CA ILE A 24 -2.32 -2.39 -4.48
C ILE A 24 -1.85 -3.45 -5.48
N TYR A 25 -2.11 -3.26 -6.78
CA TYR A 25 -1.65 -4.17 -7.82
C TYR A 25 -0.12 -4.31 -7.81
N TRP A 26 0.59 -3.19 -7.87
CA TRP A 26 2.05 -3.19 -7.94
C TRP A 26 2.67 -3.81 -6.68
N ILE A 27 2.23 -3.43 -5.47
CA ILE A 27 2.76 -4.01 -4.22
C ILE A 27 2.52 -5.52 -4.16
N ASN A 28 1.35 -5.99 -4.63
CA ASN A 28 1.07 -7.43 -4.69
C ASN A 28 1.99 -8.17 -5.66
N GLU A 29 2.23 -7.61 -6.85
CA GLU A 29 3.18 -8.20 -7.81
C GLU A 29 4.60 -8.26 -7.23
N GLU A 30 5.04 -7.17 -6.60
CA GLU A 30 6.35 -7.14 -5.94
C GLU A 30 6.44 -8.17 -4.81
N LEU A 31 5.42 -8.39 -3.99
CA LEU A 31 5.51 -9.27 -2.81
C LEU A 31 4.94 -10.68 -3.01
N ALA A 32 4.57 -11.06 -4.24
CA ALA A 32 3.90 -12.32 -4.55
C ALA A 32 4.73 -13.57 -4.18
N ASP A 33 6.04 -13.54 -4.41
CA ASP A 33 7.00 -14.59 -4.04
C ASP A 33 7.13 -14.80 -2.52
N LEU A 34 6.88 -13.74 -1.75
CA LEU A 34 6.86 -13.75 -0.29
C LEU A 34 5.49 -14.14 0.27
N ARG A 35 4.51 -14.44 -0.60
CA ARG A 35 3.12 -14.80 -0.26
C ARG A 35 2.40 -13.74 0.57
N ILE A 36 2.77 -12.47 0.40
CA ILE A 36 2.12 -11.33 1.03
C ILE A 36 1.05 -10.80 0.07
N VAL A 37 -0.13 -10.48 0.61
CA VAL A 37 -1.26 -9.94 -0.16
C VAL A 37 -1.82 -8.70 0.54
N VAL A 38 -1.77 -7.58 -0.17
CA VAL A 38 -2.40 -6.31 0.19
C VAL A 38 -3.79 -6.22 -0.43
N ARG A 39 -4.79 -5.87 0.37
CA ARG A 39 -6.20 -5.67 -0.02
C ARG A 39 -6.68 -4.26 0.30
N ASN A 40 -6.19 -3.66 1.38
CA ASN A 40 -6.50 -2.31 1.80
C ASN A 40 -5.21 -1.57 2.13
N LEU A 41 -4.84 -0.62 1.28
CA LEU A 41 -3.59 0.12 1.41
C LEU A 41 -3.44 0.85 2.75
N GLN A 42 -4.53 1.37 3.35
CA GLN A 42 -4.43 2.09 4.62
C GLN A 42 -4.28 1.14 5.82
N GLU A 43 -4.96 0.00 5.79
CA GLU A 43 -4.94 -0.98 6.88
C GLU A 43 -3.66 -1.83 6.83
N ASP A 44 -3.33 -2.37 5.66
CA ASP A 44 -2.22 -3.31 5.49
C ASP A 44 -0.85 -2.63 5.61
N LEU A 45 -0.76 -1.30 5.39
CA LEU A 45 0.47 -0.54 5.60
C LEU A 45 0.56 0.12 6.99
N TYR A 46 -0.48 -0.01 7.82
CA TYR A 46 -0.64 0.80 9.03
C TYR A 46 0.46 0.57 10.08
N ASP A 47 0.89 -0.68 10.27
CA ASP A 47 1.92 -1.06 11.24
C ASP A 47 3.35 -0.99 10.66
N GLY A 48 3.49 -0.72 9.36
CA GLY A 48 4.75 -0.62 8.66
C GLY A 48 5.39 -1.96 8.25
N GLN A 49 4.82 -3.11 8.61
CA GLN A 49 5.44 -4.41 8.31
C GLN A 49 5.53 -4.69 6.81
N VAL A 50 4.46 -4.40 6.05
CA VAL A 50 4.45 -4.55 4.59
C VAL A 50 5.43 -3.59 3.93
N LEU A 51 5.54 -2.35 4.44
CA LEU A 51 6.52 -1.37 3.95
C LEU A 51 7.95 -1.86 4.15
N GLN A 52 8.26 -2.44 5.32
CA GLN A 52 9.58 -3.02 5.56
C GLN A 52 9.92 -4.12 4.54
N MET A 53 9.00 -5.06 4.32
CA MET A 53 9.19 -6.17 3.38
C MET A 53 9.40 -5.66 1.94
N LEU A 54 8.62 -4.68 1.52
CA LEU A 54 8.75 -4.04 0.21
C LEU A 54 10.11 -3.36 0.06
N MET A 55 10.55 -2.60 1.06
CA MET A 55 11.84 -1.91 1.02
C MET A 55 13.02 -2.89 1.00
N GLU A 56 12.97 -3.96 1.80
CA GLU A 56 14.01 -5.01 1.81
C GLU A 56 14.13 -5.69 0.44
N LYS A 57 12.99 -6.02 -0.19
CA LYS A 57 12.96 -6.61 -1.53
C LYS A 57 13.51 -5.67 -2.59
N LEU A 58 13.03 -4.42 -2.64
CA LEU A 58 13.46 -3.43 -3.64
C LEU A 58 14.94 -3.07 -3.51
N ALA A 59 15.50 -3.15 -2.30
CA ALA A 59 16.92 -2.94 -2.05
C ALA A 59 17.79 -4.18 -2.35
N GLY A 60 17.18 -5.33 -2.68
CA GLY A 60 17.91 -6.59 -2.88
C GLY A 60 18.58 -7.11 -1.60
N ILE A 61 18.05 -6.74 -0.43
CA ILE A 61 18.53 -7.22 0.87
C ILE A 61 17.95 -8.61 1.17
N ARG A 62 16.79 -8.91 0.58
CA ARG A 62 16.06 -10.15 0.75
C ARG A 62 15.51 -10.67 -0.58
#